data_AF-A0A951ID27-F1
#
_entry.id   AF-A0A951ID27-F1
#
_cell.length_a   1.000
_cell.length_b   1.000
_cell.length_c   1.000
_cell.angle_alpha   90.00
_cell.angle_beta   90.00
_cell.angle_gamma   90.00
#
_symmetry.space_group_name_H-M   'P 1'
#
loop_
_entity.id
_entity.type
_entity.pdbx_description
1 polymer ?
#
loop_
_entity_poly.entity_id
_entity_poly.type
_entity_poly.pdbx_seq_one_letter_code
_entity_poly.pdbx_strand_id
1 'polypeptide(L)' 'MSAVFDIPADQISDTSSPDTIEKWDSLNHMNLVSSLEEEFDVRFTDEEITEMLNFKLIVLILQQKKS' A
#
# COMPACT_ATOMS: atom_id res chain seq x y z
N MET A 1 5.65 -1.52 -2.76
CA MET A 1 4.70 -1.64 -3.91
C MET A 1 5.31 -2.28 -5.15
N SER A 2 6.36 -1.73 -5.78
CA SER A 2 6.93 -2.29 -7.02
C SER A 2 7.33 -3.77 -6.89
N ALA A 3 7.98 -4.13 -5.78
CA ALA A 3 8.33 -5.52 -5.48
C ALA A 3 7.12 -6.41 -5.16
N VAL A 4 6.09 -5.87 -4.51
CA VAL A 4 4.90 -6.64 -4.08
C VAL A 4 4.00 -6.97 -5.28
N PHE A 5 3.81 -5.99 -6.16
CA PHE A 5 2.97 -6.16 -7.35
C PHE A 5 3.78 -6.53 -8.60
N ASP A 6 5.10 -6.70 -8.48
CA ASP A 6 5.98 -7.05 -9.61
C ASP A 6 5.66 -6.20 -10.86
N ILE A 7 5.68 -4.88 -10.64
CA ILE A 7 5.52 -3.85 -11.67
C ILE A 7 6.67 -2.83 -11.58
N PRO A 8 7.09 -2.23 -12.70
CA PRO A 8 8.07 -1.15 -12.70
C PRO A 8 7.65 0.02 -11.80
N ALA A 9 8.60 0.59 -11.05
CA ALA A 9 8.32 1.68 -10.11
C ALA A 9 7.82 2.96 -10.81
N ASP A 10 8.17 3.16 -12.07
CA ASP A 10 7.68 4.27 -12.92
C ASP A 10 6.22 4.11 -13.36
N GLN A 11 5.61 2.95 -13.15
CA GLN A 11 4.17 2.73 -13.35
C GLN A 11 3.34 2.95 -12.08
N ILE A 12 3.99 3.23 -10.95
CA ILE A 12 3.31 3.57 -9.70
C ILE A 12 3.04 5.08 -9.69
N SER A 13 1.79 5.44 -9.44
CA SER A 13 1.32 6.83 -9.37
C SER A 13 0.31 7.00 -8.25
N ASP A 14 -0.05 8.24 -7.94
CA ASP A 14 -1.09 8.56 -6.95
C ASP A 14 -2.45 7.91 -7.26
N THR A 15 -2.71 7.57 -8.53
CA THR A 15 -3.93 6.90 -8.97
C THR A 15 -3.83 5.38 -8.96
N SER A 16 -2.67 4.81 -8.64
CA SER A 16 -2.50 3.36 -8.54
C SER A 16 -3.38 2.80 -7.43
N SER A 17 -4.29 1.91 -7.81
CA SER A 17 -5.30 1.25 -6.97
C SER A 17 -5.52 -0.21 -7.43
N PRO A 18 -6.28 -1.01 -6.67
CA PRO A 18 -6.74 -2.34 -7.10
C PRO A 18 -7.41 -2.37 -8.48
N ASP A 19 -8.09 -1.29 -8.87
CA ASP A 19 -8.75 -1.21 -10.19
C ASP A 19 -7.76 -1.04 -11.36
N THR A 20 -6.57 -0.50 -11.07
CA THR A 20 -5.54 -0.19 -12.09
C THR A 20 -4.39 -1.19 -12.12
N ILE A 21 -4.16 -1.91 -11.01
CA ILE A 21 -3.09 -2.89 -10.87
C ILE A 21 -3.74 -4.25 -10.66
N GLU A 22 -3.78 -5.07 -11.70
CA GLU A 22 -4.42 -6.40 -11.68
C GLU A 22 -3.87 -7.30 -10.56
N LYS A 23 -2.56 -7.21 -10.27
CA LYS A 23 -1.91 -7.97 -9.20
C LYS A 23 -2.25 -7.48 -7.79
N TRP A 24 -2.95 -6.36 -7.64
CA TRP A 24 -3.34 -5.83 -6.33
C TRP A 24 -4.67 -6.45 -5.87
N ASP A 25 -4.62 -7.77 -5.68
CA ASP A 25 -5.70 -8.55 -5.07
C ASP A 25 -5.63 -8.51 -3.52
N SER A 26 -6.55 -9.20 -2.85
CA SER A 26 -6.58 -9.26 -1.38
C SER A 26 -5.30 -9.79 -0.75
N LEU A 27 -4.61 -10.74 -1.40
CA LEU A 27 -3.39 -11.33 -0.85
C LEU A 27 -2.22 -10.35 -0.95
N ASN A 28 -2.04 -9.75 -2.12
CA ASN A 28 -0.97 -8.77 -2.32
C ASN A 28 -1.26 -7.44 -1.61
N HIS A 29 -2.52 -7.11 -1.33
CA HIS A 29 -2.86 -6.03 -0.42
C HIS A 29 -2.30 -6.29 0.99
N MET A 30 -2.49 -7.49 1.56
CA MET A 30 -1.93 -7.82 2.87
C MET A 30 -0.40 -7.91 2.85
N ASN A 31 0.19 -8.42 1.77
CA ASN A 31 1.65 -8.41 1.61
C ASN A 31 2.21 -6.97 1.58
N LEU A 32 1.50 -6.04 0.94
CA LEU A 32 1.87 -4.63 0.93
C LEU A 32 1.82 -4.05 2.35
N VAL A 33 0.72 -4.29 3.08
CA VAL A 33 0.58 -3.83 4.48
C VAL A 33 1.74 -4.36 5.32
N SER A 34 1.99 -5.67 5.31
CA SER A 34 3.08 -6.31 6.05
C SER A 34 4.45 -5.71 5.69
N SER A 35 4.70 -5.47 4.39
CA SER A 35 5.96 -4.86 3.94
C SER A 35 6.14 -3.43 4.46
N LEU A 36 5.06 -2.64 4.51
CA LEU A 36 5.08 -1.27 5.03
C LEU A 36 5.30 -1.26 6.55
N GLU A 37 4.66 -2.17 7.28
CA GLU A 37 4.85 -2.33 8.72
C GLU A 37 6.30 -2.67 9.05
N GLU A 38 6.89 -3.64 8.34
CA GLU A 38 8.29 -4.05 8.53
C GLU A 38 9.29 -2.96 8.14
N GLU A 39 9.09 -2.31 6.98
CA GLU A 39 10.01 -1.29 6.46
C GLU A 39 10.04 -0.04 7.33
N PHE A 40 8.91 0.31 7.93
CA PHE A 40 8.74 1.56 8.67
C PHE A 40 8.57 1.41 10.17
N ASP A 41 8.61 0.17 10.68
CA ASP A 41 8.40 -0.18 12.10
C ASP A 41 7.09 0.42 12.65
N VAL A 42 6.01 0.28 11.88
CA VAL A 42 4.67 0.74 12.24
C VAL A 42 3.69 -0.43 12.31
N ARG A 43 2.51 -0.20 12.90
CA ARG A 43 1.38 -1.12 12.84
C ARG A 43 0.12 -0.40 12.40
N PHE A 44 -0.58 -0.97 11.42
CA PHE A 44 -1.85 -0.45 10.95
C PHE A 44 -3.02 -1.14 11.66
N THR A 45 -4.10 -0.41 11.86
CA THR A 45 -5.37 -0.97 12.33
C THR A 45 -6.15 -1.55 11.16
N ASP A 46 -7.10 -2.44 11.44
CA ASP A 46 -7.98 -2.99 10.41
C ASP A 46 -8.72 -1.89 9.63
N GLU A 47 -9.12 -0.80 10.31
CA GLU A 47 -9.77 0.36 9.69
C GLU A 47 -8.82 1.05 8.70
N GLU A 48 -7.58 1.34 9.11
CA GLU A 48 -6.57 1.94 8.24
C GLU A 48 -6.26 1.06 7.02
N ILE A 49 -6.17 -0.26 7.20
CA ILE A 49 -5.98 -1.23 6.12
C ILE A 49 -7.14 -1.14 5.12
N THR A 50 -8.39 -1.07 5.60
CA THR A 50 -9.54 -0.92 4.69
C THR A 50 -9.57 0.43 3.95
N GLU A 51 -8.92 1.47 4.49
CA GLU A 51 -8.79 2.78 3.85
C GLU A 51 -7.64 2.86 2.84
N MET A 52 -6.78 1.84 2.73
CA MET A 52 -5.67 1.75 1.78
C MET A 52 -6.14 1.44 0.34
N LEU A 53 -7.01 2.30 -0.20
CA LEU A 53 -7.68 2.07 -1.49
C LEU A 53 -6.83 2.47 -2.71
N ASN A 54 -5.78 3.27 -2.50
CA ASN A 54 -4.84 3.67 -3.54
C ASN A 54 -3.52 4.14 -2.93
N PHE A 55 -2.51 4.32 -3.79
CA PHE A 55 -1.18 4.76 -3.38
C PHE A 55 -1.19 6.06 -2.59
N LYS A 56 -1.97 7.06 -3.03
CA LYS A 56 -2.05 8.35 -2.35
C LYS A 56 -2.54 8.21 -0.91
N LEU A 57 -3.60 7.43 -0.66
CA LEU A 57 -4.14 7.20 0.68
C LEU A 57 -3.15 6.46 1.57
N ILE A 58 -2.46 5.46 1.03
CA ILE A 58 -1.41 4.72 1.76
C ILE A 58 -0.30 5.67 2.23
N VAL A 59 0.16 6.55 1.36
CA VAL A 59 1.19 7.54 1.72
C VAL A 59 0.69 8.47 2.83
N LEU A 60 -0.57 8.92 2.77
CA LEU A 60 -1.16 9.79 3.81
C LEU A 60 -1.27 9.07 5.16
N ILE A 61 -1.77 7.83 5.19
CA ILE A 61 -1.88 7.03 6.42
C ILE A 61 -0.49 6.80 7.02
N LEU A 62 0.50 6.43 6.19
CA LEU A 62 1.87 6.22 6.64
C LEU A 62 2.51 7.50 7.21
N GLN A 63 2.25 8.65 6.60
CA GLN A 63 2.73 9.94 7.11
C GLN A 63 2.13 10.27 8.48
N GLN A 64 0.84 9.97 8.68
CA GLN A 64 0.18 10.17 9.97
C GLN A 64 0.77 9.27 11.07
N LYS A 65 1.13 8.02 10.75
CA LYS A 65 1.78 7.09 11.70
C LYS A 65 3.15 7.56 12.19
N LYS A 66 3.88 8.30 11.37
CA LYS A 66 5.25 8.75 11.66
C LYS A 66 5.32 10.14 12.29
N SER A 67 4.19 10.84 12.42
CA SER A 67 4.13 12.17 13.00
C SER A 67 4.03 12.14 14.52
#